data_AF-A0A9P4UHE4-F1
#
_entry.id   AF-A0A9P4UHE4-F1
#
_cell.length_a   1.000
_cell.length_b   1.000
_cell.length_c   1.000
_cell.angle_alpha   90.00
_cell.angle_beta   90.00
_cell.angle_gamma   90.00
#
_symmetry.space_group_name_H-M   'P 1'
#
loop_
_entity.id
_entity.type
_entity.pdbx_description
1 polymer ?
#
loop_
_entity_poly.entity_id
_entity_poly.type
_entity_poly.pdbx_seq_one_letter_code
_entity_poly.pdbx_strand_id
1 'polypeptide(L)'
;MENFSASAKQLIDLCEYGPYEQLVSVLQDTLVMKTVLSTEVLQPNPYSNSTEDFLILERMLEAAVRGEQFDHIAALLELGRQYGIAVPYLVTARVVLAAINRPESTLDLFHALERAHSDVWAITLPMGGQVIDGAWISARLFPQARLSLLRHLLARGIDPEQLVGRMVFARHSLLFQMVFWGAPCEMFECLLEHGVVIARSRAQHAAARRGRIDVLEVLLRHGANLDERFGKSALFPDGTALHAAAAAGTMSAVKWLVANGADTTLRNCDGATPGDLLPVDCNDDIAQLLHCRK
;
A
#
# COMPACT_ATOMS: atom_id res chain seq x y z
N MET A 1 -4.95 48.72 -2.79
CA MET A 1 -3.97 47.87 -2.12
C MET A 1 -4.49 47.62 -0.73
N GLU A 2 -5.39 46.63 -0.60
CA GLU A 2 -5.88 46.23 0.72
C GLU A 2 -4.75 45.43 1.38
N ASN A 3 -4.30 45.89 2.55
CA ASN A 3 -3.33 45.18 3.37
C ASN A 3 -3.92 43.84 3.77
N PHE A 4 -3.57 42.79 3.04
CA PHE A 4 -4.00 41.43 3.33
C PHE A 4 -3.24 40.93 4.57
N SER A 5 -3.76 41.22 5.78
CA SER A 5 -3.28 40.55 6.98
C SER A 5 -3.91 39.16 7.06
N ALA A 6 -3.69 38.32 6.04
CA ALA A 6 -4.19 36.95 6.08
C ALA A 6 -3.49 36.20 7.21
N SER A 7 -4.28 35.75 8.18
CA SER A 7 -3.81 34.78 9.17
C SER A 7 -3.31 33.51 8.45
N ALA A 8 -2.36 32.81 9.06
CA ALA A 8 -1.88 31.51 8.57
C ALA A 8 -3.02 30.55 8.20
N LYS A 9 -4.13 30.58 8.95
CA LYS A 9 -5.34 29.81 8.67
C LYS A 9 -6.02 30.20 7.36
N GLN A 10 -6.20 31.49 7.10
CA GLN A 10 -6.82 31.96 5.86
C GLN A 10 -6.00 31.59 4.63
N LEU A 11 -4.66 31.57 4.76
CA LEU A 11 -3.78 31.11 3.69
C LEU A 11 -3.89 29.61 3.44
N ILE A 12 -4.00 28.81 4.51
CA ILE A 12 -4.25 27.37 4.39
C ILE A 12 -5.59 27.10 3.70
N ASP A 13 -6.65 27.78 4.11
CA ASP A 13 -7.99 27.62 3.52
C ASP A 13 -7.98 28.04 2.04
N LEU A 14 -7.26 29.11 1.70
CA LEU A 14 -7.05 29.55 0.32
C LEU A 14 -6.27 28.52 -0.50
N CYS A 15 -5.29 27.83 0.08
CA CYS A 15 -4.56 26.78 -0.62
C CYS A 15 -5.43 25.56 -0.93
N GLU A 16 -6.44 25.27 -0.10
CA GLU A 16 -7.29 24.09 -0.25
C GLU A 16 -8.48 24.33 -1.19
N TYR A 17 -9.13 25.49 -1.07
CA TYR A 17 -10.40 25.77 -1.76
C TYR A 17 -10.38 27.05 -2.61
N GLY A 18 -9.29 27.80 -2.57
CA GLY A 18 -9.20 29.12 -3.16
C GLY A 18 -9.00 29.13 -4.68
N PRO A 19 -9.29 30.27 -5.33
CA PRO A 19 -8.91 30.49 -6.71
C PRO A 19 -7.40 30.72 -6.83
N TYR A 20 -6.79 30.10 -7.85
CA TYR A 20 -5.35 30.16 -8.09
C TYR A 20 -4.80 31.59 -8.21
N GLU A 21 -5.52 32.48 -8.90
CA GLU A 21 -5.10 33.87 -9.10
C GLU A 21 -4.93 34.62 -7.77
N GLN A 22 -5.84 34.37 -6.82
CA GLN A 22 -5.78 34.98 -5.49
C GLN A 22 -4.62 34.39 -4.68
N LEU A 23 -4.36 33.09 -4.77
CA LEU A 23 -3.18 32.51 -4.14
C LEU A 23 -1.91 33.19 -4.66
N VAL A 24 -1.72 33.26 -5.98
CA VAL A 24 -0.51 33.84 -6.58
C VAL A 24 -0.31 35.29 -6.17
N SER A 25 -1.38 36.10 -6.12
CA SER A 25 -1.25 37.50 -5.69
C SER A 25 -0.74 37.61 -4.25
N VAL A 26 -1.19 36.71 -3.37
CA VAL A 26 -0.76 36.69 -1.96
C VAL A 26 0.66 36.13 -1.83
N LEU A 27 1.02 35.09 -2.58
CA LEU A 27 2.38 34.53 -2.55
C LEU A 27 3.45 35.51 -3.08
N GLN A 28 3.07 36.43 -3.97
CA GLN A 28 3.95 37.49 -4.47
C GLN A 28 4.17 38.62 -3.45
N ASP A 29 3.29 38.76 -2.44
CA ASP A 29 3.47 39.76 -1.39
C ASP A 29 4.59 39.33 -0.43
N THR A 30 5.76 39.92 -0.64
CA THR A 30 6.98 39.59 0.12
C THR A 30 6.84 39.94 1.60
N LEU A 31 6.01 40.93 1.97
CA LEU A 31 5.81 41.34 3.35
C LEU A 31 4.93 40.31 4.08
N VAL A 32 3.84 39.88 3.45
CA VAL A 32 2.96 38.82 3.97
C VAL A 32 3.76 37.52 4.13
N MET A 33 4.48 37.10 3.09
CA MET A 33 5.24 35.86 3.13
C MET A 33 6.38 35.90 4.15
N LYS A 34 7.11 37.01 4.30
CA LYS A 34 8.11 37.14 5.37
C LYS A 34 7.47 37.05 6.75
N THR A 35 6.32 37.69 6.95
CA THR A 35 5.62 37.67 8.24
C THR A 35 5.18 36.26 8.61
N VAL A 36 4.54 35.56 7.65
CA VAL A 36 4.01 34.20 7.81
C VAL A 36 5.13 33.17 7.97
N LEU A 37 6.21 33.28 7.20
CA LEU A 37 7.37 32.38 7.35
C LEU A 37 8.20 32.67 8.60
N SER A 38 8.19 33.92 9.11
CA SER A 38 8.90 34.30 10.33
C SER A 38 8.19 33.91 11.63
N THR A 39 6.88 33.64 11.57
CA THR A 39 6.09 33.30 12.77
C THR A 39 6.37 31.88 13.28
N GLU A 40 7.03 31.04 12.46
CA GLU A 40 7.38 29.64 12.79
C GLU A 40 8.79 29.32 12.24
N VAL A 41 9.85 29.88 12.84
CA VAL A 41 11.24 29.67 12.38
C VAL A 41 11.89 28.42 13.00
N LEU A 42 11.96 27.38 12.17
CA LEU A 42 13.14 26.60 11.73
C LEU A 42 13.88 25.62 12.70
N GLN A 43 13.34 24.39 12.73
CA GLN A 43 13.97 23.02 12.70
C GLN A 43 14.69 22.45 13.95
N PRO A 44 14.63 21.11 14.26
CA PRO A 44 14.50 19.98 13.32
C PRO A 44 13.64 18.75 13.77
N ASN A 45 13.15 17.94 12.83
CA ASN A 45 13.68 16.59 12.53
C ASN A 45 12.61 15.64 11.93
N PRO A 46 12.95 14.95 10.83
CA PRO A 46 12.09 14.11 9.97
C PRO A 46 11.36 12.89 10.58
N TYR A 47 11.28 12.72 11.90
CA TYR A 47 10.62 11.57 12.55
C TYR A 47 9.83 11.92 13.84
N SER A 48 9.53 13.20 14.08
CA SER A 48 8.90 13.65 15.33
C SER A 48 7.38 13.37 15.40
N ASN A 49 6.90 12.92 16.57
CA ASN A 49 5.48 12.81 16.93
C ASN A 49 4.96 14.01 17.76
N SER A 50 5.72 15.11 17.88
CA SER A 50 5.27 16.35 18.53
C SER A 50 4.36 17.16 17.60
N THR A 51 3.32 17.79 18.16
CA THR A 51 2.35 18.60 17.42
C THR A 51 2.78 20.05 17.14
N GLU A 52 4.02 20.44 17.45
CA GLU A 52 4.43 21.86 17.48
C GLU A 52 5.59 22.24 16.53
N ASP A 53 6.11 21.32 15.71
CA ASP A 53 7.27 21.57 14.83
C ASP A 53 6.91 21.58 13.32
N PHE A 54 5.93 22.38 12.90
CA PHE A 54 5.53 22.44 11.47
C PHE A 54 5.93 23.76 10.81
N LEU A 55 6.38 23.66 9.55
CA LEU A 55 6.56 24.82 8.69
C LEU A 55 5.20 25.17 8.07
N ILE A 56 4.72 26.40 8.23
CA ILE A 56 3.46 26.85 7.61
C ILE A 56 3.36 26.54 6.12
N LEU A 57 4.46 26.60 5.37
CA LEU A 57 4.49 26.27 3.94
C LEU A 57 4.19 24.79 3.68
N GLU A 58 4.63 23.88 4.56
CA GLU A 58 4.29 22.47 4.49
C GLU A 58 2.79 22.24 4.73
N ARG A 59 2.19 22.95 5.68
CA ARG A 59 0.73 22.90 5.92
C ARG A 59 -0.08 23.45 4.75
N MET A 60 0.40 24.51 4.12
CA MET A 60 -0.18 25.07 2.89
C MET A 60 -0.11 24.03 1.75
N LEU A 61 1.03 23.34 1.61
CA LEU A 61 1.19 22.28 0.62
C LEU A 61 0.28 21.07 0.92
N GLU A 62 0.21 20.64 2.18
CA GLU A 62 -0.71 19.58 2.62
C GLU A 62 -2.17 19.97 2.28
N ALA A 63 -2.54 21.23 2.50
CA ALA A 63 -3.86 21.75 2.16
C ALA A 63 -4.14 21.77 0.66
N ALA A 64 -3.19 22.19 -0.16
CA ALA A 64 -3.31 22.13 -1.62
C ALA A 64 -3.46 20.69 -2.13
N VAL A 65 -2.73 19.73 -1.55
CA VAL A 65 -2.89 18.30 -1.83
C VAL A 65 -4.27 17.80 -1.40
N ARG A 66 -4.77 18.20 -0.21
CA ARG A 66 -6.13 17.90 0.25
C ARG A 66 -7.21 18.58 -0.61
N GLY A 67 -6.90 19.66 -1.29
CA GLY A 67 -7.80 20.33 -2.23
C GLY A 67 -7.72 19.79 -3.65
N GLU A 68 -6.77 18.88 -3.94
CA GLU A 68 -6.44 18.43 -5.31
C GLU A 68 -6.10 19.61 -6.24
N GLN A 69 -5.48 20.64 -5.67
CA GLN A 69 -5.15 21.89 -6.33
C GLN A 69 -3.75 21.82 -6.98
N PHE A 70 -3.64 21.18 -8.14
CA PHE A 70 -2.35 20.93 -8.81
C PHE A 70 -1.52 22.20 -9.08
N ASP A 71 -2.16 23.30 -9.50
CA ASP A 71 -1.48 24.57 -9.75
C ASP A 71 -0.97 25.22 -8.46
N HIS A 72 -1.71 25.05 -7.35
CA HIS A 72 -1.32 25.54 -6.04
C HIS A 72 -0.11 24.75 -5.53
N ILE A 73 -0.11 23.42 -5.69
CA ILE A 73 1.04 22.55 -5.38
C ILE A 73 2.30 23.07 -6.08
N ALA A 74 2.23 23.30 -7.40
CA ALA A 74 3.36 23.80 -8.18
C ALA A 74 3.87 25.17 -7.68
N ALA A 75 2.95 26.11 -7.41
CA ALA A 75 3.30 27.44 -6.92
C ALA A 75 3.98 27.40 -5.55
N LEU A 76 3.48 26.57 -4.63
CA LEU A 76 4.04 26.43 -3.28
C LEU A 76 5.42 25.77 -3.27
N LEU A 77 5.65 24.80 -4.16
CA LEU A 77 6.96 24.16 -4.34
C LEU A 77 7.99 25.14 -4.92
N GLU A 78 7.58 25.99 -5.86
CA GLU A 78 8.43 27.07 -6.39
C GLU A 78 8.78 28.10 -5.31
N LEU A 79 7.79 28.49 -4.51
CA LEU A 79 7.99 29.40 -3.39
C LEU A 79 9.00 28.83 -2.38
N GLY A 80 8.86 27.55 -2.01
CA GLY A 80 9.83 26.88 -1.13
C GLY A 80 11.26 26.98 -1.66
N ARG A 81 11.45 26.81 -2.97
CA ARG A 81 12.76 26.97 -3.62
C ARG A 81 13.28 28.40 -3.54
N GLN A 82 12.44 29.41 -3.78
CA GLN A 82 12.82 30.83 -3.71
C GLN A 82 13.32 31.24 -2.32
N TYR A 83 12.72 30.66 -1.27
CA TYR A 83 13.12 30.89 0.13
C TYR A 83 14.24 29.96 0.62
N GLY A 84 14.79 29.09 -0.25
CA GLY A 84 15.89 28.19 0.10
C GLY A 84 15.50 27.03 1.02
N ILE A 85 14.21 26.70 1.10
CA ILE A 85 13.72 25.58 1.92
C ILE A 85 14.01 24.28 1.16
N ALA A 86 14.79 23.38 1.77
CA ALA A 86 15.07 22.10 1.14
C ALA A 86 13.80 21.25 1.06
N VAL A 87 13.61 20.61 -0.10
CA VAL A 87 12.38 19.88 -0.44
C VAL A 87 11.98 18.78 0.56
N PRO A 88 12.90 18.04 1.22
CA PRO A 88 12.53 17.08 2.27
C PRO A 88 11.80 17.68 3.48
N TYR A 89 11.91 18.99 3.70
CA TYR A 89 11.17 19.70 4.75
C TYR A 89 9.78 20.17 4.30
N LEU A 90 9.53 20.15 3.00
CA LEU A 90 8.29 20.60 2.39
C LEU A 90 7.42 19.42 1.97
N VAL A 91 7.99 18.43 1.28
CA VAL A 91 7.32 17.18 0.92
C VAL A 91 7.56 16.16 2.03
N THR A 92 6.77 16.27 3.09
CA THR A 92 6.88 15.40 4.27
C THR A 92 6.01 14.16 4.14
N ALA A 93 6.18 13.24 5.09
CA ALA A 93 5.32 12.09 5.25
C ALA A 93 3.82 12.45 5.36
N ARG A 94 3.48 13.62 5.92
CA ARG A 94 2.09 14.08 6.03
C ARG A 94 1.51 14.47 4.68
N VAL A 95 2.25 15.24 3.89
CA VAL A 95 1.87 15.62 2.52
C VAL A 95 1.66 14.36 1.67
N VAL A 96 2.56 13.37 1.80
CA VAL A 96 2.41 12.08 1.13
C VAL A 96 1.16 11.33 1.61
N LEU A 97 0.89 11.27 2.92
CA LEU A 97 -0.33 10.65 3.45
C LEU A 97 -1.61 11.34 2.96
N ALA A 98 -1.58 12.68 2.82
CA ALA A 98 -2.68 13.44 2.26
C ALA A 98 -2.95 13.02 0.81
N ALA A 99 -1.91 12.81 0.00
CA ALA A 99 -2.05 12.32 -1.38
C ALA A 99 -2.57 10.88 -1.46
N ILE A 100 -2.03 10.00 -0.61
CA ILE A 100 -2.42 8.60 -0.46
C ILE A 100 -3.93 8.45 -0.14
N ASN A 101 -4.49 9.35 0.66
CA ASN A 101 -5.89 9.31 1.05
C ASN A 101 -6.85 9.74 -0.07
N ARG A 102 -6.36 9.98 -1.31
CA ARG A 102 -7.15 10.41 -2.47
C ARG A 102 -7.16 9.37 -3.58
N PRO A 103 -8.07 8.40 -3.56
CA PRO A 103 -8.02 7.26 -4.48
C PRO A 103 -8.02 7.63 -5.96
N GLU A 104 -8.79 8.64 -6.35
CA GLU A 104 -8.97 9.00 -7.76
C GLU A 104 -7.73 9.73 -8.31
N SER A 105 -7.13 10.59 -7.48
CA SER A 105 -6.04 11.49 -7.88
C SER A 105 -4.67 11.08 -7.33
N THR A 106 -4.55 9.92 -6.64
CA THR A 106 -3.32 9.52 -5.94
C THR A 106 -2.10 9.60 -6.86
N LEU A 107 -2.17 8.99 -8.04
CA LEU A 107 -1.04 8.94 -8.97
C LEU A 107 -0.71 10.32 -9.55
N ASP A 108 -1.73 11.12 -9.89
CA ASP A 108 -1.54 12.48 -10.40
C ASP A 108 -0.91 13.41 -9.35
N LEU A 109 -1.31 13.26 -8.09
CA LEU A 109 -0.71 13.97 -6.95
C LEU A 109 0.75 13.53 -6.75
N PHE A 110 1.05 12.24 -6.86
CA PHE A 110 2.43 11.77 -6.83
C PHE A 110 3.26 12.33 -7.99
N HIS A 111 2.71 12.41 -9.20
CA HIS A 111 3.39 13.06 -10.32
C HIS A 111 3.64 14.55 -10.09
N ALA A 112 2.68 15.26 -9.49
CA ALA A 112 2.85 16.67 -9.13
C ALA A 112 3.98 16.85 -8.11
N LEU A 113 4.05 15.99 -7.09
CA LEU A 113 5.09 16.01 -6.08
C LEU A 113 6.46 15.56 -6.64
N GLU A 114 6.48 14.52 -7.48
CA GLU A 114 7.69 13.94 -8.07
C GLU A 114 8.44 14.94 -8.95
N ARG A 115 7.72 15.79 -9.69
CA ARG A 115 8.32 16.87 -10.49
C ARG A 115 9.15 17.84 -9.64
N ALA A 116 8.83 17.99 -8.37
CA ALA A 116 9.60 18.82 -7.44
C ALA A 116 10.55 18.03 -6.54
N HIS A 117 10.24 16.76 -6.25
CA HIS A 117 11.04 15.87 -5.42
C HIS A 117 11.17 14.49 -6.06
N SER A 118 12.25 14.25 -6.80
CA SER A 118 12.50 12.99 -7.51
C SER A 118 12.42 11.75 -6.60
N ASP A 119 12.75 11.93 -5.33
CA ASP A 119 12.86 10.86 -4.33
C ASP A 119 11.63 10.82 -3.42
N VAL A 120 10.48 11.38 -3.85
CA VAL A 120 9.20 11.35 -3.09
C VAL A 120 8.83 9.93 -2.68
N TRP A 121 9.19 8.96 -3.51
CA TRP A 121 8.96 7.53 -3.29
C TRP A 121 9.75 6.94 -2.12
N ALA A 122 10.90 7.53 -1.76
CA ALA A 122 11.76 7.06 -0.68
C ALA A 122 11.40 7.63 0.70
N ILE A 123 10.41 8.54 0.78
CA ILE A 123 10.00 9.19 2.03
C ILE A 123 9.45 8.15 3.02
N THR A 124 9.99 8.17 4.24
CA THR A 124 9.52 7.31 5.34
C THR A 124 8.25 7.89 5.98
N LEU A 125 7.20 7.08 6.05
CA LEU A 125 5.91 7.38 6.67
C LEU A 125 5.97 7.27 8.21
N PRO A 126 5.07 7.95 8.95
CA PRO A 126 5.13 8.03 10.42
C PRO A 126 4.85 6.69 11.10
N MET A 127 4.15 5.79 10.42
CA MET A 127 3.89 4.43 10.89
C MET A 127 5.11 3.51 10.73
N GLY A 128 6.23 4.01 10.21
CA GLY A 128 7.36 3.20 9.75
C GLY A 128 7.11 2.68 8.33
N GLY A 129 8.19 2.59 7.54
CA GLY A 129 8.12 2.21 6.12
C GLY A 129 8.17 3.41 5.17
N GLN A 130 8.52 3.18 3.90
CA GLN A 130 8.61 4.21 2.84
C GLN A 130 7.33 4.27 1.99
N VAL A 131 7.21 5.22 1.05
CA VAL A 131 6.08 5.23 0.09
C VAL A 131 6.10 4.00 -0.81
N ILE A 132 7.31 3.58 -1.22
CA ILE A 132 7.54 2.30 -1.89
C ILE A 132 7.25 1.09 -1.01
N ASP A 133 7.05 1.26 0.30
CA ASP A 133 6.81 0.15 1.20
C ASP A 133 5.45 -0.49 0.90
N GLY A 134 5.48 -1.81 0.78
CA GLY A 134 4.33 -2.66 0.48
C GLY A 134 3.16 -2.54 1.40
N ALA A 135 3.32 -1.93 2.57
CA ALA A 135 2.21 -1.70 3.48
C ALA A 135 1.05 -0.96 2.79
N TRP A 136 1.35 0.03 1.93
CA TRP A 136 0.31 0.77 1.22
C TRP A 136 -0.22 0.01 0.00
N ILE A 137 0.67 -0.55 -0.82
CA ILE A 137 0.32 -1.36 -2.00
C ILE A 137 -0.54 -2.56 -1.57
N SER A 138 -0.23 -3.15 -0.42
CA SER A 138 -0.98 -4.28 0.12
C SER A 138 -2.28 -3.85 0.79
N ALA A 139 -2.43 -2.59 1.24
CA ALA A 139 -3.56 -2.14 2.05
C ALA A 139 -4.94 -2.49 1.46
N ARG A 140 -5.95 -2.69 2.30
CA ARG A 140 -7.29 -3.09 1.84
C ARG A 140 -8.03 -1.99 1.06
N LEU A 141 -7.73 -0.72 1.36
CA LEU A 141 -8.49 0.43 0.85
C LEU A 141 -8.03 0.80 -0.57
N PHE A 142 -8.93 1.40 -1.36
CA PHE A 142 -8.63 2.04 -2.66
C PHE A 142 -7.93 1.14 -3.71
N PRO A 143 -8.57 0.05 -4.19
CA PRO A 143 -7.94 -0.92 -5.10
C PRO A 143 -7.37 -0.32 -6.39
N GLN A 144 -8.09 0.63 -7.01
CA GLN A 144 -7.67 1.23 -8.28
C GLN A 144 -6.43 2.12 -8.11
N ALA A 145 -6.42 2.97 -7.09
CA ALA A 145 -5.27 3.81 -6.75
C ALA A 145 -4.00 2.98 -6.54
N ARG A 146 -4.14 1.85 -5.84
CA ARG A 146 -3.03 0.92 -5.56
C ARG A 146 -2.53 0.21 -6.80
N LEU A 147 -3.41 -0.20 -7.70
CA LEU A 147 -3.02 -0.84 -8.97
C LEU A 147 -2.29 0.16 -9.88
N SER A 148 -2.84 1.38 -10.03
CA SER A 148 -2.20 2.44 -10.81
C SER A 148 -0.83 2.81 -10.25
N LEU A 149 -0.73 2.93 -8.92
CA LEU A 149 0.56 3.19 -8.28
C LEU A 149 1.54 2.03 -8.50
N LEU A 150 1.11 0.79 -8.26
CA LEU A 150 1.96 -0.39 -8.45
C LEU A 150 2.52 -0.43 -9.88
N ARG A 151 1.68 -0.26 -10.89
CA ARG A 151 2.10 -0.23 -12.30
C ARG A 151 3.12 0.87 -12.54
N HIS A 152 2.91 2.05 -11.97
CA HIS A 152 3.84 3.16 -12.10
C HIS A 152 5.21 2.84 -11.47
N LEU A 153 5.24 2.30 -10.26
CA LEU A 153 6.48 1.92 -9.58
C LEU A 153 7.25 0.85 -10.37
N LEU A 154 6.56 -0.17 -10.85
CA LEU A 154 7.16 -1.23 -11.66
C LEU A 154 7.68 -0.71 -13.01
N ALA A 155 6.96 0.21 -13.66
CA ALA A 155 7.41 0.85 -14.89
C ALA A 155 8.69 1.67 -14.72
N ARG A 156 8.99 2.14 -13.50
CA ARG A 156 10.25 2.80 -13.15
C ARG A 156 11.40 1.83 -12.89
N GLY A 157 11.16 0.52 -12.99
CA GLY A 157 12.15 -0.51 -12.69
C GLY A 157 12.37 -0.73 -11.19
N ILE A 158 11.44 -0.31 -10.33
CA ILE A 158 11.50 -0.63 -8.90
C ILE A 158 11.29 -2.14 -8.76
N ASP A 159 12.22 -2.79 -8.08
CA ASP A 159 12.14 -4.21 -7.78
C ASP A 159 10.94 -4.50 -6.87
N PRO A 160 9.99 -5.35 -7.28
CA PRO A 160 8.86 -5.74 -6.46
C PRO A 160 9.22 -6.25 -5.06
N GLU A 161 10.40 -6.86 -4.87
CA GLU A 161 10.82 -7.35 -3.55
C GLU A 161 11.17 -6.20 -2.58
N GLN A 162 11.49 -5.01 -3.10
CA GLN A 162 11.64 -3.80 -2.27
C GLN A 162 10.30 -3.25 -1.81
N LEU A 163 9.21 -3.64 -2.47
CA LEU A 163 7.85 -3.30 -2.09
C LEU A 163 7.34 -4.18 -0.95
N VAL A 164 8.17 -4.84 -0.16
CA VAL A 164 7.72 -5.65 0.99
C VAL A 164 7.57 -4.76 2.22
N GLY A 165 6.40 -4.85 2.87
CA GLY A 165 6.11 -4.32 4.20
C GLY A 165 7.29 -4.36 5.17
N ARG A 166 7.90 -3.23 5.60
CA ARG A 166 8.95 -3.29 6.66
C ARG A 166 8.40 -3.61 8.06
N MET A 167 7.07 -3.65 8.23
CA MET A 167 6.40 -3.90 9.51
C MET A 167 6.17 -5.39 9.80
N VAL A 168 5.16 -5.73 10.62
CA VAL A 168 4.82 -7.05 11.22
C VAL A 168 4.92 -8.27 10.28
N PHE A 169 4.93 -8.05 8.97
CA PHE A 169 5.05 -9.08 7.94
C PHE A 169 6.33 -9.05 7.09
N ALA A 170 7.37 -8.28 7.45
CA ALA A 170 8.61 -8.17 6.66
C ALA A 170 9.28 -9.52 6.33
N ARG A 171 9.06 -10.54 7.16
CA ARG A 171 9.52 -11.92 6.94
C ARG A 171 8.67 -12.74 5.95
N HIS A 172 7.59 -12.16 5.44
CA HIS A 172 6.65 -12.81 4.53
C HIS A 172 6.69 -12.13 3.18
N SER A 173 6.57 -12.93 2.11
CA SER A 173 6.55 -12.44 0.73
C SER A 173 5.47 -11.39 0.49
N LEU A 174 5.69 -10.51 -0.50
CA LEU A 174 4.71 -9.51 -0.94
C LEU A 174 3.37 -10.16 -1.31
N LEU A 175 3.40 -11.26 -2.07
CA LEU A 175 2.19 -12.00 -2.47
C LEU A 175 1.37 -12.44 -1.25
N PHE A 176 2.02 -12.93 -0.19
CA PHE A 176 1.33 -13.29 1.05
C PHE A 176 0.70 -12.09 1.74
N GLN A 177 1.44 -10.97 1.85
CA GLN A 177 0.91 -9.75 2.47
C GLN A 177 -0.32 -9.25 1.73
N MET A 178 -0.28 -9.25 0.40
CA MET A 178 -1.41 -8.86 -0.44
C MET A 178 -2.63 -9.76 -0.24
N VAL A 179 -2.45 -11.07 -0.08
CA VAL A 179 -3.56 -11.96 0.28
C VAL A 179 -4.12 -11.61 1.66
N PHE A 180 -3.22 -11.35 2.62
CA PHE A 180 -3.59 -11.01 3.99
C PHE A 180 -4.40 -9.71 4.09
N TRP A 181 -4.11 -8.74 3.25
CA TRP A 181 -4.82 -7.46 3.24
C TRP A 181 -5.99 -7.41 2.25
N GLY A 182 -6.16 -8.44 1.43
CA GLY A 182 -7.28 -8.54 0.48
C GLY A 182 -7.08 -7.68 -0.76
N ALA A 183 -5.85 -7.61 -1.28
CA ALA A 183 -5.57 -6.94 -2.54
C ALA A 183 -6.32 -7.59 -3.72
N PRO A 184 -6.76 -6.81 -4.72
CA PRO A 184 -7.45 -7.30 -5.91
C PRO A 184 -6.53 -8.18 -6.79
N CYS A 185 -7.10 -9.07 -7.60
CA CYS A 185 -6.37 -10.09 -8.37
C CYS A 185 -5.45 -9.49 -9.43
N GLU A 186 -5.84 -8.36 -10.01
CA GLU A 186 -5.11 -7.61 -11.03
C GLU A 186 -3.73 -7.18 -10.53
N MET A 187 -3.58 -6.94 -9.22
CA MET A 187 -2.29 -6.62 -8.64
C MET A 187 -1.39 -7.86 -8.54
N PHE A 188 -1.96 -9.06 -8.34
CA PHE A 188 -1.19 -10.30 -8.39
C PHE A 188 -0.71 -10.57 -9.81
N GLU A 189 -1.59 -10.47 -10.80
CA GLU A 189 -1.22 -10.63 -12.23
C GLU A 189 -0.08 -9.67 -12.58
N CYS A 190 -0.23 -8.39 -12.24
CA CYS A 190 0.80 -7.38 -12.49
C CYS A 190 2.16 -7.74 -11.88
N LEU A 191 2.20 -8.17 -10.61
CA LEU A 191 3.46 -8.55 -9.96
C LEU A 191 4.10 -9.80 -10.56
N LEU A 192 3.28 -10.81 -10.91
CA LEU A 192 3.77 -12.06 -11.47
C LEU A 192 4.32 -11.86 -12.89
N GLU A 193 3.72 -10.96 -13.68
CA GLU A 193 4.25 -10.53 -14.97
C GLU A 193 5.63 -9.85 -14.85
N HIS A 194 5.88 -9.16 -13.72
CA HIS A 194 7.16 -8.52 -13.43
C HIS A 194 8.16 -9.45 -12.71
N GLY A 195 7.91 -10.76 -12.71
CA GLY A 195 8.89 -11.77 -12.28
C GLY A 195 8.89 -12.07 -10.79
N VAL A 196 7.87 -11.66 -10.03
CA VAL A 196 7.76 -12.04 -8.61
C VAL A 196 7.64 -13.55 -8.46
N VAL A 197 8.50 -14.13 -7.63
CA VAL A 197 8.55 -15.57 -7.43
C VAL A 197 7.38 -16.05 -6.56
N ILE A 198 6.64 -17.04 -7.05
CA ILE A 198 5.52 -17.65 -6.31
C ILE A 198 6.00 -18.66 -5.28
N ALA A 199 7.06 -19.40 -5.60
CA ALA A 199 7.58 -20.44 -4.73
C ALA A 199 7.95 -19.88 -3.36
N ARG A 200 7.62 -20.63 -2.30
CA ARG A 200 7.89 -20.32 -0.90
C ARG A 200 7.27 -18.98 -0.45
N SER A 201 6.25 -18.50 -1.15
CA SER A 201 5.56 -17.26 -0.81
C SER A 201 4.54 -17.45 0.33
N ARG A 202 3.95 -18.65 0.49
CA ARG A 202 2.76 -18.94 1.31
C ARG A 202 1.48 -18.24 0.81
N ALA A 203 1.51 -17.62 -0.38
CA ALA A 203 0.36 -16.92 -0.92
C ALA A 203 -0.82 -17.86 -1.19
N GLN A 204 -0.56 -19.04 -1.75
CA GLN A 204 -1.61 -20.05 -2.00
C GLN A 204 -2.24 -20.58 -0.71
N HIS A 205 -1.45 -20.87 0.33
CA HIS A 205 -1.99 -21.29 1.63
C HIS A 205 -2.90 -20.23 2.24
N ALA A 206 -2.48 -18.96 2.16
CA ALA A 206 -3.29 -17.85 2.65
C ALA A 206 -4.58 -17.66 1.83
N ALA A 207 -4.50 -17.81 0.50
CA ALA A 207 -5.64 -17.65 -0.39
C ALA A 207 -6.65 -18.77 -0.18
N ALA A 208 -6.17 -20.01 -0.09
CA ALA A 208 -6.96 -21.20 0.20
C ALA A 208 -7.70 -21.09 1.54
N ARG A 209 -6.98 -20.77 2.62
CA ARG A 209 -7.56 -20.57 3.96
C ARG A 209 -8.65 -19.50 4.01
N ARG A 210 -8.58 -18.50 3.13
CA ARG A 210 -9.54 -17.39 3.05
C ARG A 210 -10.63 -17.59 2.01
N GLY A 211 -10.61 -18.70 1.27
CA GLY A 211 -11.56 -18.95 0.19
C GLY A 211 -11.39 -18.04 -1.02
N ARG A 212 -10.21 -17.43 -1.20
CA ARG A 212 -9.89 -16.54 -2.32
C ARG A 212 -9.55 -17.32 -3.59
N ILE A 213 -10.60 -17.85 -4.23
CA ILE A 213 -10.49 -18.64 -5.47
C ILE A 213 -9.91 -17.81 -6.61
N ASP A 214 -10.31 -16.54 -6.66
CA ASP A 214 -9.82 -15.52 -7.58
C ASP A 214 -8.27 -15.48 -7.62
N VAL A 215 -7.63 -15.44 -6.44
CA VAL A 215 -6.17 -15.43 -6.35
C VAL A 215 -5.56 -16.81 -6.59
N LEU A 216 -6.21 -17.88 -6.12
CA LEU A 216 -5.71 -19.23 -6.39
C LEU A 216 -5.62 -19.50 -7.89
N GLU A 217 -6.60 -19.03 -8.65
CA GLU A 217 -6.63 -19.15 -10.11
C GLU A 217 -5.47 -18.40 -10.76
N VAL A 218 -5.25 -17.14 -10.37
CA VAL A 218 -4.11 -16.34 -10.87
C VAL A 218 -2.79 -17.03 -10.52
N LEU A 219 -2.59 -17.45 -9.28
CA LEU A 219 -1.35 -18.13 -8.87
C LEU A 219 -1.13 -19.41 -9.68
N LEU A 220 -2.16 -20.24 -9.86
CA LEU A 220 -2.07 -21.48 -10.64
C LEU A 220 -1.74 -21.20 -12.12
N ARG A 221 -2.38 -20.19 -12.74
CA ARG A 221 -2.09 -19.77 -14.12
C ARG A 221 -0.62 -19.38 -14.32
N HIS A 222 0.01 -18.81 -13.30
CA HIS A 222 1.44 -18.44 -13.31
C HIS A 222 2.38 -19.54 -12.77
N GLY A 223 1.93 -20.80 -12.72
CA GLY A 223 2.80 -21.96 -12.46
C GLY A 223 2.98 -22.31 -10.98
N ALA A 224 2.08 -21.87 -10.11
CA ALA A 224 2.17 -22.18 -8.70
C ALA A 224 1.88 -23.66 -8.40
N ASN A 225 2.72 -24.30 -7.58
CA ASN A 225 2.60 -25.70 -7.22
C ASN A 225 1.56 -25.92 -6.09
N LEU A 226 0.40 -26.51 -6.41
CA LEU A 226 -0.67 -26.77 -5.42
C LEU A 226 -0.24 -27.66 -4.25
N ASP A 227 0.77 -28.50 -4.47
CA ASP A 227 1.32 -29.43 -3.48
C ASP A 227 2.51 -28.84 -2.73
N GLU A 228 2.79 -27.54 -2.90
CA GLU A 228 3.83 -26.86 -2.15
C GLU A 228 3.56 -26.94 -0.64
N ARG A 229 4.53 -27.51 0.07
CA ARG A 229 4.48 -27.65 1.52
C ARG A 229 5.14 -26.46 2.19
N PHE A 230 4.47 -25.92 3.19
CA PHE A 230 5.03 -24.89 4.05
C PHE A 230 5.13 -25.38 5.50
N GLY A 231 6.17 -24.95 6.21
CA GLY A 231 6.31 -25.19 7.64
C GLY A 231 5.33 -24.39 8.49
N LYS A 232 5.13 -24.88 9.71
CA LYS A 232 4.26 -24.27 10.73
C LYS A 232 4.71 -22.84 11.03
N SER A 233 3.74 -21.96 11.24
CA SER A 233 3.98 -20.56 11.63
C SER A 233 2.98 -20.16 12.71
N ALA A 234 3.27 -19.10 13.44
CA ALA A 234 2.33 -18.50 14.38
C ALA A 234 0.97 -18.16 13.73
N LEU A 235 0.95 -17.94 12.42
CA LEU A 235 -0.24 -17.54 11.68
C LEU A 235 -0.91 -18.69 10.91
N PHE A 236 -0.20 -19.78 10.60
CA PHE A 236 -0.69 -20.81 9.66
C PHE A 236 -0.25 -22.22 10.09
N PRO A 237 -1.14 -23.22 9.92
CA PRO A 237 -0.73 -24.62 10.01
C PRO A 237 0.28 -24.91 8.90
N ASP A 238 1.06 -25.95 9.13
CA ASP A 238 1.93 -26.52 8.13
C ASP A 238 1.14 -27.34 7.08
N GLY A 239 1.82 -27.73 6.01
CA GLY A 239 1.24 -28.54 4.95
C GLY A 239 1.00 -27.78 3.65
N THR A 240 0.08 -28.28 2.83
CA THR A 240 -0.26 -27.73 1.51
C THR A 240 -1.38 -26.68 1.60
N ALA A 241 -1.66 -26.00 0.49
CA ALA A 241 -2.82 -25.10 0.42
C ALA A 241 -4.14 -25.83 0.75
N LEU A 242 -4.23 -27.12 0.41
CA LEU A 242 -5.38 -27.96 0.71
C LEU A 242 -5.54 -28.23 2.22
N HIS A 243 -4.44 -28.46 2.95
CA HIS A 243 -4.47 -28.56 4.41
C HIS A 243 -5.01 -27.26 5.03
N ALA A 244 -4.52 -26.11 4.56
CA ALA A 244 -4.95 -24.81 5.05
C ALA A 244 -6.45 -24.54 4.77
N ALA A 245 -6.96 -24.96 3.61
CA ALA A 245 -8.37 -24.85 3.27
C ALA A 245 -9.26 -25.77 4.12
N ALA A 246 -8.84 -27.02 4.34
CA ALA A 246 -9.58 -28.00 5.12
C ALA A 246 -9.67 -27.56 6.59
N ALA A 247 -8.53 -27.21 7.21
CA ALA A 247 -8.47 -26.74 8.60
C ALA A 247 -9.30 -25.46 8.84
N ALA A 248 -9.46 -24.60 7.83
CA ALA A 248 -10.27 -23.39 7.93
C ALA A 248 -11.76 -23.60 7.62
N GLY A 249 -12.16 -24.80 7.18
CA GLY A 249 -13.53 -25.05 6.77
C GLY A 249 -13.93 -24.38 5.46
N THR A 250 -12.97 -23.92 4.65
CA THR A 250 -13.24 -23.22 3.37
C THR A 250 -13.54 -24.20 2.24
N MET A 251 -14.76 -24.72 2.25
CA MET A 251 -15.23 -25.77 1.35
C MET A 251 -15.13 -25.44 -0.15
N SER A 252 -15.31 -24.17 -0.53
CA SER A 252 -15.12 -23.71 -1.92
C SER A 252 -13.67 -23.88 -2.38
N ALA A 253 -12.70 -23.54 -1.53
CA ALA A 253 -11.28 -23.71 -1.83
C ALA A 253 -10.89 -25.18 -1.86
N VAL A 254 -11.42 -26.02 -0.96
CA VAL A 254 -11.21 -27.48 -0.99
C VAL A 254 -11.65 -28.06 -2.33
N LYS A 255 -12.89 -27.79 -2.75
CA LYS A 255 -13.42 -28.26 -4.04
C LYS A 255 -12.58 -27.78 -5.21
N TRP A 256 -12.21 -26.51 -5.22
CA TRP A 256 -11.41 -25.93 -6.31
C TRP A 256 -10.02 -26.54 -6.39
N LEU A 257 -9.31 -26.70 -5.26
CA LEU A 257 -7.96 -27.27 -5.22
C LEU A 257 -7.95 -28.73 -5.71
N VAL A 258 -8.91 -29.55 -5.27
CA VAL A 258 -9.02 -30.95 -5.72
C VAL A 258 -9.40 -31.06 -7.19
N ALA A 259 -10.30 -30.19 -7.66
CA ALA A 259 -10.65 -30.12 -9.08
C ALA A 259 -9.45 -29.77 -9.96
N ASN A 260 -8.51 -28.96 -9.45
CA ASN A 260 -7.28 -28.58 -10.14
C ASN A 260 -6.09 -29.52 -9.85
N GLY A 261 -6.32 -30.67 -9.21
CA GLY A 261 -5.33 -31.74 -9.10
C GLY A 261 -4.42 -31.68 -7.88
N ALA A 262 -4.76 -30.92 -6.84
CA ALA A 262 -4.05 -30.99 -5.57
C ALA A 262 -4.10 -32.40 -4.97
N ASP A 263 -2.97 -32.91 -4.47
CA ASP A 263 -2.86 -34.23 -3.87
C ASP A 263 -3.51 -34.25 -2.48
N THR A 264 -4.57 -35.06 -2.34
CA THR A 264 -5.35 -35.23 -1.11
C THR A 264 -4.68 -36.18 -0.11
N THR A 265 -3.60 -36.86 -0.50
CA THR A 265 -2.94 -37.91 0.30
C THR A 265 -1.71 -37.41 1.05
N LEU A 266 -1.22 -36.22 0.71
CA LEU A 266 -0.06 -35.61 1.37
C LEU A 266 -0.33 -35.43 2.85
N ARG A 267 0.68 -35.74 3.67
CA ARG A 267 0.61 -35.58 5.14
C ARG A 267 1.41 -34.37 5.57
N ASN A 268 0.88 -33.56 6.47
CA ASN A 268 1.63 -32.51 7.16
C ASN A 268 2.64 -33.11 8.16
N CYS A 269 3.38 -32.28 8.89
CA CYS A 269 4.36 -32.69 9.89
C CYS A 269 3.73 -33.39 11.10
N ASP A 270 2.46 -33.11 11.39
CA ASP A 270 1.68 -33.81 12.42
C ASP A 270 1.15 -35.17 11.92
N GLY A 271 1.46 -35.56 10.67
CA GLY A 271 1.05 -36.82 10.05
C GLY A 271 -0.38 -36.85 9.53
N ALA A 272 -1.10 -35.73 9.62
CA ALA A 272 -2.49 -35.57 9.19
C ALA A 272 -2.57 -35.28 7.68
N THR A 273 -3.53 -35.89 7.00
CA THR A 273 -3.95 -35.53 5.64
C THR A 273 -4.88 -34.31 5.68
N PRO A 274 -5.16 -33.64 4.55
CA PRO A 274 -6.16 -32.57 4.52
C PRO A 274 -7.54 -33.04 5.00
N GLY A 275 -7.92 -34.28 4.69
CA GLY A 275 -9.19 -34.86 5.14
C GLY A 275 -9.31 -34.96 6.66
N ASP A 276 -8.21 -35.29 7.33
CA ASP A 276 -8.14 -35.39 8.80
C ASP A 276 -8.31 -34.03 9.50
N LEU A 277 -8.10 -32.92 8.78
CA LEU A 277 -8.22 -31.55 9.30
C LEU A 277 -9.61 -30.93 9.04
N LEU A 278 -10.55 -31.67 8.46
CA LEU A 278 -11.90 -31.17 8.22
C LEU A 278 -12.62 -30.88 9.55
N PRO A 279 -13.47 -29.83 9.60
CA PRO A 279 -14.33 -29.58 10.76
C PRO A 279 -15.27 -30.76 11.02
N VAL A 280 -15.65 -30.98 12.28
CA VAL A 280 -16.57 -32.08 12.66
C VAL A 280 -17.91 -31.99 11.91
N ASP A 281 -18.38 -30.78 11.63
CA ASP A 281 -19.65 -30.53 10.92
C ASP A 281 -19.46 -30.37 9.40
N CYS A 282 -18.36 -30.85 8.82
CA CYS A 282 -18.13 -30.74 7.38
C CYS A 282 -19.13 -31.60 6.57
N ASN A 283 -19.44 -31.16 5.35
CA ASN A 283 -20.32 -31.92 4.47
C ASN A 283 -19.67 -33.27 4.10
N ASP A 284 -20.41 -34.37 4.31
CA ASP A 284 -20.02 -35.74 3.95
C ASP A 284 -19.48 -35.86 2.52
N ASP A 285 -20.03 -35.10 1.56
CA ASP A 285 -19.56 -35.07 0.17
C ASP A 285 -18.10 -34.63 0.07
N ILE A 286 -17.67 -33.69 0.92
CA ILE A 286 -16.33 -33.13 0.91
C ILE A 286 -15.36 -34.05 1.65
N ALA A 287 -15.82 -34.66 2.74
CA ALA A 287 -15.08 -35.73 3.41
C ALA A 287 -14.80 -36.89 2.44
N GLN A 288 -15.82 -37.33 1.69
CA GLN A 288 -15.65 -38.34 0.64
C GLN A 288 -14.69 -37.88 -0.46
N LEU A 289 -14.80 -36.63 -0.90
CA LEU A 289 -13.93 -36.07 -1.94
C LEU A 289 -12.44 -36.05 -1.53
N LEU A 290 -12.15 -35.84 -0.24
CA LEU A 290 -10.77 -35.87 0.27
C LEU A 290 -10.26 -37.28 0.62
N HIS A 291 -11.15 -38.20 1.00
CA HIS A 291 -10.79 -39.59 1.31
C HIS A 291 -10.81 -40.51 0.08
N CYS A 292 -11.46 -40.11 -1.01
CA CYS A 292 -11.44 -40.86 -2.27
C CYS A 292 -10.07 -40.74 -2.92
N ARG A 293 -9.39 -41.88 -3.07
CA ARG A 293 -8.18 -42.02 -3.88
C ARG A 293 -8.54 -41.92 -5.36
N LYS A 294 -7.86 -41.04 -6.11
CA LYS A 294 -7.76 -41.20 -7.56
C LYS A 294 -6.88 -42.41 -7.89
#